data_AF-A0A6J1T6N7-F1
#
_entry.id   AF-A0A6J1T6N7-F1
#
_cell.length_a   1.000
_cell.length_b   1.000
_cell.length_c   1.000
_cell.angle_alpha   90.00
_cell.angle_beta   90.00
_cell.angle_gamma   90.00
#
_symmetry.space_group_name_H-M   'P 1'
#
loop_
_entity.id
_entity.type
_entity.pdbx_description
1 polymer ?
#
loop_
_entity_poly.entity_id
_entity_poly.type
_entity_poly.pdbx_seq_one_letter_code
_entity_poly.pdbx_strand_id
1 'polypeptide(L)'
;MVLCTMSPARLTALLLLVPMAMATCPCPPVLQSSKVCGSNSVTYDSQCALDCAAVQQPGLVTAHPGSCSDSHNALKQPTIGNPSNKPRSSVRSSVDDLQKIRSCQKTKCDSVSGSCGCSSGDTKCNAKCGWTCYCDCFGVSAGKSDATQVAKCMAQNNCIENTISCGIRCGADDECNAKCALDNFDCQCKCNGSLSLRPTLGVAVALLSAWLIRTIG
;
A
#
# COMPACT_ATOMS: atom_id res chain seq x y z
N MET A 1 -5.13 54.77 -61.39
CA MET A 1 -4.93 55.80 -60.35
C MET A 1 -5.37 55.22 -59.01
N VAL A 2 -4.43 55.26 -58.06
CA VAL A 2 -4.58 55.12 -56.60
C VAL A 2 -5.09 53.77 -56.05
N LEU A 3 -4.13 53.00 -55.53
CA LEU A 3 -4.28 51.98 -54.49
C LEU A 3 -5.02 52.56 -53.27
N CYS A 4 -5.91 51.78 -52.67
CA CYS A 4 -6.15 51.84 -51.23
C CYS A 4 -6.09 50.42 -50.66
N THR A 5 -4.98 50.15 -49.99
CA THR A 5 -4.71 48.95 -49.20
C THR A 5 -5.13 49.18 -47.73
N MET A 6 -5.47 48.08 -47.05
CA MET A 6 -5.52 47.87 -45.58
C MET A 6 -6.70 48.43 -44.76
N SER A 7 -7.49 47.53 -44.15
CA SER A 7 -7.25 47.15 -42.74
C SER A 7 -8.17 45.99 -42.30
N PRO A 8 -7.63 44.83 -41.88
CA PRO A 8 -8.39 43.72 -41.31
C PRO A 8 -8.37 43.84 -39.79
N ALA A 9 -9.23 44.68 -39.20
CA ALA A 9 -9.35 44.71 -37.76
C ALA A 9 -10.73 45.19 -37.35
N ARG A 10 -11.53 44.23 -36.87
CA ARG A 10 -12.64 44.32 -35.90
C ARG A 10 -13.77 43.35 -36.26
N LEU A 11 -13.40 42.08 -36.50
CA LEU A 11 -14.27 40.99 -36.11
C LEU A 11 -14.14 40.91 -34.59
N THR A 12 -15.03 41.58 -33.87
CA THR A 12 -15.13 41.51 -32.41
C THR A 12 -15.42 40.06 -32.03
N ALA A 13 -14.36 39.33 -31.74
CA ALA A 13 -14.39 38.06 -31.02
C ALA A 13 -15.03 38.33 -29.66
N LEU A 14 -16.34 38.08 -29.58
CA LEU A 14 -17.05 37.91 -28.31
C LEU A 14 -16.71 36.52 -27.76
N LEU A 15 -15.42 36.25 -27.56
CA LEU A 15 -14.96 35.14 -26.73
C LEU A 15 -15.17 35.63 -25.30
N LEU A 16 -16.18 35.05 -24.65
CA LEU A 16 -16.48 35.27 -23.24
C LEU A 16 -15.18 35.10 -22.44
N LEU A 17 -14.57 36.22 -22.05
CA LEU A 17 -13.68 36.29 -20.90
C LEU A 17 -14.54 35.93 -19.69
N VAL A 18 -14.77 34.63 -19.51
CA VAL A 18 -15.00 34.12 -18.16
C VAL A 18 -13.71 34.48 -17.45
N PRO A 19 -13.69 35.41 -16.48
CA PRO A 19 -12.56 35.46 -15.58
C PRO A 19 -12.51 34.04 -15.03
N MET A 20 -11.46 33.28 -15.35
CA MET A 20 -11.13 32.11 -14.56
C MET A 20 -11.05 32.69 -13.17
N ALA A 21 -12.11 32.49 -12.39
CA ALA A 21 -12.12 32.80 -10.99
C ALA A 21 -10.98 31.94 -10.49
N MET A 22 -9.80 32.53 -10.36
CA MET A 22 -8.71 31.96 -9.61
C MET A 22 -9.39 31.59 -8.33
N ALA A 23 -9.54 30.29 -8.07
CA ALA A 23 -10.18 29.80 -6.88
C ALA A 23 -9.33 30.36 -5.75
N THR A 24 -9.74 31.51 -5.23
CA THR A 24 -9.14 32.08 -4.05
C THR A 24 -9.49 31.06 -3.00
N CYS A 25 -8.50 30.30 -2.57
CA CYS A 25 -8.62 29.49 -1.37
C CYS A 25 -8.15 30.37 -0.22
N PRO A 26 -9.06 31.12 0.43
CA PRO A 26 -8.68 31.88 1.59
C PRO A 26 -8.37 30.89 2.73
N CYS A 27 -7.09 30.66 2.97
CA CYS A 27 -6.64 29.98 4.18
C CYS A 27 -6.21 31.04 5.20
N PRO A 28 -6.63 30.92 6.48
CA PRO A 28 -6.15 31.82 7.51
C PRO A 28 -4.64 31.66 7.71
N PRO A 29 -3.93 32.69 8.19
CA PRO A 29 -2.55 32.54 8.59
C PRO A 29 -2.44 31.52 9.72
N VAL A 30 -1.45 30.64 9.62
CA VAL A 30 -1.24 29.51 10.53
C VAL A 30 0.18 29.54 11.09
N LEU A 31 0.38 28.85 12.21
CA LEU A 31 1.70 28.70 12.81
C LEU A 31 2.55 27.71 12.00
N GLN A 32 3.88 27.79 12.11
CA GLN A 32 4.78 26.84 11.46
C GLN A 32 4.54 25.39 11.89
N SER A 33 4.00 25.16 13.09
CA SER A 33 3.61 23.85 13.61
C SER A 33 2.38 23.24 12.92
N SER A 34 1.66 24.01 12.10
CA SER A 34 0.49 23.55 11.36
C SER A 34 0.81 22.94 9.99
N LYS A 35 2.10 22.90 9.61
CA LYS A 35 2.56 22.36 8.34
C LYS A 35 2.15 20.90 8.16
N VAL A 36 1.91 20.52 6.91
CA VAL A 36 1.63 19.14 6.51
C VAL A 36 2.42 18.78 5.26
N CYS A 37 2.79 17.51 5.13
CA CYS A 37 3.40 16.99 3.91
C CYS A 37 2.33 16.34 3.04
N GLY A 38 2.24 16.73 1.77
CA GLY A 38 1.36 16.11 0.79
C GLY A 38 1.93 14.81 0.21
N SER A 39 1.07 13.98 -0.37
CA SER A 39 1.43 12.75 -1.09
C SER A 39 2.33 12.97 -2.30
N ASN A 40 2.48 14.22 -2.74
CA ASN A 40 3.39 14.69 -3.77
C ASN A 40 4.77 15.15 -3.22
N SER A 41 5.07 14.89 -1.94
CA SER A 41 6.30 15.31 -1.27
C SER A 41 6.50 16.84 -1.19
N VAL A 42 5.41 17.61 -1.28
CA VAL A 42 5.41 19.07 -1.10
C VAL A 42 4.90 19.43 0.29
N THR A 43 5.57 20.37 0.96
CA THR A 43 5.12 20.89 2.26
C THR A 43 4.12 22.01 2.07
N TYR A 44 2.98 21.89 2.74
CA TYR A 44 1.93 22.90 2.78
C TYR A 44 1.88 23.53 4.16
N ASP A 45 1.64 24.83 4.24
CA ASP A 45 1.63 25.57 5.51
C ASP A 45 0.51 25.12 6.46
N SER A 46 -0.58 24.56 5.91
CA SER A 46 -1.67 23.93 6.65
C SER A 46 -2.39 22.87 5.82
N GLN A 47 -3.24 22.10 6.50
CA GLN A 47 -4.23 21.24 5.85
C GLN A 47 -5.11 22.02 4.86
N CYS A 48 -5.54 23.23 5.20
CA CYS A 48 -6.32 24.09 4.28
C CYS A 48 -5.59 24.37 2.97
N ALA A 49 -4.28 24.67 3.05
CA ALA A 49 -3.48 24.94 1.86
C ALA A 49 -3.31 23.69 0.98
N LEU A 50 -3.20 22.51 1.58
CA LEU A 50 -3.17 21.24 0.87
C LEU A 50 -4.52 20.96 0.19
N ASP A 51 -5.62 21.10 0.93
CA ASP A 51 -6.98 20.86 0.42
C ASP A 51 -7.29 21.79 -0.76
N CYS A 52 -6.81 23.04 -0.71
CA CYS A 52 -6.88 23.94 -1.85
C CYS A 52 -6.11 23.43 -3.07
N ALA A 53 -4.87 22.97 -2.86
CA ALA A 53 -4.06 22.44 -3.94
C ALA A 53 -4.70 21.17 -4.53
N ALA A 54 -5.40 20.37 -3.71
CA ALA A 54 -6.10 19.17 -4.13
C ALA A 54 -7.27 19.46 -5.09
N VAL A 55 -7.81 20.69 -5.12
CA VAL A 55 -8.80 21.13 -6.12
C VAL A 55 -8.21 21.09 -7.54
N GLN A 56 -6.92 21.41 -7.67
CA GLN A 56 -6.22 21.43 -8.97
C GLN A 56 -5.42 20.13 -9.21
N GLN A 57 -5.17 19.35 -8.16
CA GLN A 57 -4.42 18.10 -8.21
C GLN A 57 -5.27 16.94 -7.67
N PRO A 58 -6.07 16.28 -8.53
CA PRO A 58 -6.87 15.13 -8.12
C PRO A 58 -6.00 14.04 -7.48
N GLY A 59 -6.39 13.59 -6.28
CA GLY A 59 -5.67 12.56 -5.53
C GLY A 59 -4.55 13.08 -4.62
N LEU A 60 -4.33 14.39 -4.55
CA LEU A 60 -3.46 14.97 -3.52
C LEU A 60 -4.11 14.80 -2.14
N VAL A 61 -3.39 14.13 -1.24
CA VAL A 61 -3.81 13.88 0.14
C VAL A 61 -2.66 14.15 1.09
N THR A 62 -2.94 14.29 2.38
CA THR A 62 -1.90 14.42 3.40
C THR A 62 -1.16 13.10 3.58
N ALA A 63 0.16 13.13 3.43
CA ALA A 63 1.04 12.00 3.73
C ALA A 63 1.29 11.91 5.26
N HIS A 64 1.72 13.00 5.89
CA HIS A 64 1.96 13.08 7.33
C HIS A 64 1.89 14.52 7.87
N PRO A 65 1.66 14.73 9.19
CA PRO A 65 1.79 16.05 9.82
C PRO A 65 3.25 16.52 9.87
N GLY A 66 3.46 17.84 9.87
CA GLY A 66 4.79 18.46 9.80
C GLY A 66 5.27 18.73 8.37
N SER A 67 6.43 19.37 8.24
CA SER A 67 7.09 19.56 6.95
C SER A 67 7.59 18.22 6.40
N CYS A 68 7.64 18.07 5.08
CA CYS A 68 8.23 16.87 4.45
C CYS A 68 9.71 16.67 4.85
N SER A 69 10.39 17.74 5.28
CA SER A 69 11.77 17.68 5.79
C SER A 69 11.86 17.29 7.27
N ASP A 70 10.79 17.39 8.05
CA ASP A 70 10.81 17.04 9.49
C ASP A 70 10.93 15.52 9.69
N SER A 71 10.52 14.74 8.68
CA SER A 71 10.76 13.30 8.56
C SER A 71 12.27 12.95 8.51
N HIS A 72 13.13 13.93 8.19
CA HIS A 72 14.58 13.75 8.18
C HIS A 72 15.28 14.25 9.47
N ASN A 73 14.56 14.98 10.34
CA ASN A 73 15.10 15.53 11.58
C ASN A 73 14.52 14.91 12.86
N ALA A 74 13.35 14.28 12.81
CA ALA A 74 12.85 13.46 13.93
C ALA A 74 13.69 12.19 14.18
N LEU A 75 14.57 11.80 13.24
CA LEU A 75 15.54 10.72 13.39
C LEU A 75 16.99 11.19 13.66
N LYS A 76 17.21 12.50 13.84
CA LYS A 76 18.54 13.07 14.17
C LYS A 76 18.54 13.78 15.52
N GLN A 77 18.05 13.10 16.56
CA GLN A 77 18.59 13.35 17.90
C GLN A 77 19.54 12.21 18.27
N PRO A 78 20.84 12.33 17.99
CA PRO A 78 21.83 11.48 18.62
C PRO A 78 21.89 11.86 20.10
N THR A 79 21.17 11.14 20.96
CA THR A 79 21.55 11.12 22.38
C THR A 79 22.92 10.47 22.46
N ILE A 80 23.94 11.28 22.74
CA ILE A 80 25.26 10.82 23.17
C ILE A 80 25.05 10.05 24.48
N GLY A 81 24.87 8.73 24.33
CA GLY A 81 24.72 7.76 25.40
C GLY A 81 25.76 6.66 25.21
N ASN A 82 26.54 6.45 26.25
CA ASN A 82 27.67 5.52 26.39
C ASN A 82 27.41 4.10 25.78
N PRO A 83 28.39 3.43 25.12
CA PRO A 83 28.18 2.21 24.31
C PRO A 83 27.75 0.92 25.02
N SER A 84 27.31 0.95 26.29
CA SER A 84 27.06 -0.28 27.07
C SER A 84 25.71 -0.37 27.76
N ASN A 85 24.73 0.46 27.40
CA ASN A 85 23.35 0.28 27.87
C ASN A 85 22.37 0.16 26.70
N LYS A 86 22.20 -1.07 26.21
CA LYS A 86 21.10 -1.44 25.31
C LYS A 86 19.77 -1.21 26.06
N PRO A 87 18.87 -0.33 25.60
CA PRO A 87 17.50 -0.35 26.10
C PRO A 87 16.87 -1.65 25.61
N ARG A 88 16.58 -2.55 26.55
CA ARG A 88 15.88 -3.79 26.30
C ARG A 88 14.37 -3.53 26.48
N SER A 89 13.60 -3.74 25.41
CA SER A 89 12.12 -3.80 25.35
C SER A 89 11.41 -2.42 25.42
N SER A 90 10.53 -1.98 24.52
CA SER A 90 9.41 -2.70 23.89
C SER A 90 8.96 -2.18 22.51
N VAL A 91 9.71 -1.29 21.84
CA VAL A 91 9.36 -0.89 20.46
C VAL A 91 9.80 -2.01 19.51
N ARG A 92 8.83 -2.77 19.01
CA ARG A 92 9.05 -3.82 18.01
C ARG A 92 9.46 -3.14 16.69
N SER A 93 10.74 -3.21 16.32
CA SER A 93 11.19 -2.72 15.02
C SER A 93 10.79 -3.68 13.91
N SER A 94 10.03 -3.15 12.98
CA SER A 94 9.56 -3.78 11.75
C SER A 94 10.74 -4.06 10.81
N VAL A 95 11.77 -3.22 10.82
CA VAL A 95 13.01 -3.44 10.07
C VAL A 95 13.74 -4.68 10.58
N ASP A 96 13.91 -4.82 11.90
CA ASP A 96 14.56 -5.99 12.51
C ASP A 96 13.79 -7.28 12.21
N ASP A 97 12.46 -7.24 12.29
CA ASP A 97 11.62 -8.40 11.98
C ASP A 97 11.73 -8.79 10.51
N LEU A 98 11.72 -7.81 9.60
CA LEU A 98 11.93 -8.05 8.17
C LEU A 98 13.31 -8.64 7.87
N GLN A 99 14.36 -8.21 8.57
CA GLN A 99 15.70 -8.79 8.46
C GLN A 99 15.76 -10.24 8.95
N LYS A 100 15.09 -10.56 10.07
CA LYS A 100 15.00 -11.95 10.57
C LYS A 100 14.28 -12.86 9.58
N ILE A 101 13.18 -12.39 8.99
CA ILE A 101 12.42 -13.16 7.99
C ILE A 101 13.29 -13.43 6.75
N ARG A 102 13.98 -12.41 6.23
CA ARG A 102 14.89 -12.56 5.08
C ARG A 102 16.04 -13.52 5.36
N SER A 103 16.64 -13.45 6.55
CA SER A 103 17.72 -14.38 6.91
C SER A 103 17.23 -15.82 7.04
N CYS A 104 16.01 -16.03 7.54
CA CYS A 104 15.36 -17.35 7.51
C CYS A 104 15.11 -17.84 6.07
N GLN A 105 14.55 -17.00 5.20
CA GLN A 105 14.27 -17.36 3.80
C GLN A 105 15.56 -17.77 3.06
N LYS A 106 16.63 -16.99 3.23
CA LYS A 106 17.93 -17.28 2.63
C LYS A 106 18.53 -18.61 3.09
N THR A 107 18.38 -18.92 4.38
CA THR A 107 18.98 -20.13 4.96
C THR A 107 18.13 -21.38 4.77
N LYS A 108 16.80 -21.24 4.72
CA LYS A 108 15.87 -22.38 4.68
C LYS A 108 15.20 -22.60 3.32
N CYS A 109 14.97 -21.55 2.54
CA CYS A 109 14.08 -21.61 1.37
C CYS A 109 14.81 -21.47 0.03
N ASP A 110 15.88 -20.67 -0.04
CA ASP A 110 16.64 -20.48 -1.30
C ASP A 110 17.45 -21.72 -1.71
N SER A 111 17.63 -22.68 -0.80
CA SER A 111 18.16 -24.01 -1.10
C SER A 111 17.02 -24.94 -1.54
N VAL A 112 16.55 -24.78 -2.79
CA VAL A 112 15.54 -25.63 -3.43
C VAL A 112 15.98 -27.11 -3.53
N SER A 113 17.21 -27.46 -3.14
CA SER A 113 17.74 -28.84 -3.24
C SER A 113 17.66 -29.67 -1.95
N GLY A 114 17.03 -29.18 -0.87
CA GLY A 114 17.18 -29.81 0.45
C GLY A 114 15.93 -30.37 1.16
N SER A 115 14.71 -29.93 0.86
CA SER A 115 13.55 -30.28 1.73
C SER A 115 12.19 -30.41 1.02
N CYS A 116 12.06 -29.91 -0.20
CA CYS A 116 10.89 -30.13 -1.02
C CYS A 116 11.03 -31.50 -1.70
N GLY A 117 10.32 -32.53 -1.22
CA GLY A 117 10.28 -33.87 -1.85
C GLY A 117 9.59 -33.89 -3.23
N CYS A 118 9.82 -32.86 -4.05
CA CYS A 118 9.26 -32.66 -5.37
C CYS A 118 10.03 -33.46 -6.42
N SER A 119 9.31 -33.96 -7.41
CA SER A 119 9.93 -34.62 -8.56
C SER A 119 10.69 -33.61 -9.43
N SER A 120 11.75 -34.07 -10.10
CA SER A 120 12.53 -33.27 -11.03
C SER A 120 11.63 -32.66 -12.11
N GLY A 121 11.61 -31.33 -12.21
CA GLY A 121 10.80 -30.60 -13.18
C GLY A 121 9.37 -30.23 -12.74
N ASP A 122 8.94 -30.62 -11.53
CA ASP A 122 7.64 -30.21 -10.99
C ASP A 122 7.69 -28.75 -10.48
N THR A 123 7.51 -27.81 -11.42
CA THR A 123 7.50 -26.37 -11.14
C THR A 123 6.38 -25.96 -10.19
N LYS A 124 5.25 -26.67 -10.21
CA LYS A 124 4.10 -26.41 -9.34
C LYS A 124 4.39 -26.82 -7.90
N CYS A 125 5.00 -27.99 -7.71
CA CYS A 125 5.44 -28.46 -6.40
C CYS A 125 6.53 -27.56 -5.82
N ASN A 126 7.54 -27.20 -6.62
CA ASN A 126 8.62 -26.31 -6.19
C ASN A 126 8.12 -24.92 -5.81
N ALA A 127 7.22 -24.33 -6.62
CA ALA A 127 6.60 -23.05 -6.29
C ALA A 127 5.81 -23.13 -4.98
N LYS A 128 4.97 -24.16 -4.82
CA LYS A 128 4.18 -24.36 -3.60
C LYS A 128 5.06 -24.54 -2.36
N CYS A 129 6.13 -25.31 -2.48
CA CYS A 129 7.05 -25.54 -1.37
C CYS A 129 7.82 -24.26 -1.01
N GLY A 130 8.26 -23.49 -2.00
CA GLY A 130 8.87 -22.18 -1.79
C GLY A 130 7.93 -21.26 -1.00
N TRP A 131 6.70 -21.08 -1.47
CA TRP A 131 5.70 -20.26 -0.78
C TRP A 131 5.39 -20.73 0.65
N THR A 132 5.33 -22.04 0.86
CA THR A 132 5.11 -22.60 2.21
C THR A 132 6.28 -22.27 3.13
N CYS A 133 7.52 -22.48 2.68
CA CYS A 133 8.73 -22.17 3.43
C CYS A 133 8.85 -20.68 3.79
N TYR A 134 8.54 -19.79 2.84
CA TYR A 134 8.57 -18.35 3.07
C TYR A 134 7.59 -17.92 4.17
N CYS A 135 6.40 -18.52 4.20
CA CYS A 135 5.40 -18.26 5.24
C CYS A 135 5.74 -18.90 6.59
N ASP A 136 6.36 -20.08 6.59
CA ASP A 136 6.88 -20.69 7.81
C ASP A 136 7.96 -19.80 8.45
N CYS A 137 8.82 -19.18 7.64
CA CYS A 137 9.78 -18.17 8.11
C CYS A 137 9.13 -16.90 8.66
N PHE A 138 7.95 -16.55 8.16
CA PHE A 138 7.13 -15.44 8.67
C PHE A 138 6.36 -15.82 9.96
N GLY A 139 6.23 -17.11 10.26
CA GLY A 139 5.48 -17.61 11.42
C GLY A 139 3.98 -17.71 11.17
N VAL A 140 3.53 -17.68 9.91
CA VAL A 140 2.14 -17.91 9.53
C VAL A 140 2.04 -19.26 8.84
N SER A 141 1.18 -20.14 9.38
CA SER A 141 0.96 -21.47 8.80
C SER A 141 0.36 -21.33 7.39
N ALA A 142 1.21 -21.53 6.38
CA ALA A 142 0.79 -21.61 5.01
C ALA A 142 0.05 -22.93 4.74
N GLY A 143 -1.05 -22.82 4.02
CA GLY A 143 -1.89 -23.94 3.60
C GLY A 143 -1.40 -24.51 2.28
N LYS A 144 -1.88 -25.70 1.94
CA LYS A 144 -1.54 -26.38 0.69
C LYS A 144 -2.42 -25.90 -0.47
N SER A 145 -2.64 -24.59 -0.60
CA SER A 145 -3.54 -24.02 -1.62
C SER A 145 -2.94 -24.11 -3.03
N ASP A 146 -3.82 -24.06 -4.03
CA ASP A 146 -3.43 -23.97 -5.44
C ASP A 146 -3.11 -22.51 -5.82
N ALA A 147 -2.15 -22.30 -6.73
CA ALA A 147 -1.71 -20.96 -7.14
C ALA A 147 -2.87 -20.06 -7.63
N THR A 148 -3.87 -20.63 -8.32
CA THR A 148 -5.05 -19.89 -8.80
C THR A 148 -5.94 -19.43 -7.64
N GLN A 149 -6.05 -20.23 -6.57
CA GLN A 149 -6.84 -19.86 -5.38
C GLN A 149 -6.15 -18.76 -4.57
N VAL A 150 -4.84 -18.85 -4.42
CA VAL A 150 -4.04 -17.81 -3.75
C VAL A 150 -4.13 -16.50 -4.53
N ALA A 151 -3.98 -16.53 -5.86
CA ALA A 151 -4.13 -15.35 -6.71
C ALA A 151 -5.51 -14.69 -6.57
N LYS A 152 -6.59 -15.48 -6.57
CA LYS A 152 -7.94 -14.98 -6.34
C LYS A 152 -8.10 -14.34 -4.96
N CYS A 153 -7.58 -14.99 -3.91
CA CYS A 153 -7.63 -14.46 -2.55
C CYS A 153 -6.85 -13.14 -2.42
N MET A 154 -5.66 -13.06 -3.02
CA MET A 154 -4.84 -11.83 -2.98
C MET A 154 -5.54 -10.66 -3.67
N ALA A 155 -6.23 -10.92 -4.80
CA ALA A 155 -7.03 -9.92 -5.49
C ALA A 155 -8.24 -9.49 -4.64
N GLN A 156 -8.96 -10.42 -4.02
CA GLN A 156 -10.13 -10.11 -3.18
C GLN A 156 -9.77 -9.29 -1.93
N ASN A 157 -8.57 -9.48 -1.39
CA ASN A 157 -8.10 -8.76 -0.20
C ASN A 157 -7.21 -7.55 -0.54
N ASN A 158 -7.09 -7.21 -1.83
CA ASN A 158 -6.29 -6.08 -2.31
C ASN A 158 -4.85 -6.06 -1.75
N CYS A 159 -4.22 -7.23 -1.54
CA CYS A 159 -2.92 -7.32 -0.83
C CYS A 159 -1.86 -6.41 -1.51
N ILE A 160 -1.78 -6.44 -2.84
CA ILE A 160 -0.82 -5.66 -3.61
C ILE A 160 -1.15 -4.17 -3.59
N GLU A 161 -2.41 -3.79 -3.82
CA GLU A 161 -2.85 -2.39 -3.85
C GLU A 161 -2.67 -1.72 -2.48
N ASN A 162 -3.00 -2.44 -1.40
CA ASN A 162 -2.78 -1.98 -0.03
C ASN A 162 -1.29 -1.74 0.25
N THR A 163 -0.42 -2.60 -0.26
CA THR A 163 1.04 -2.46 -0.11
C THR A 163 1.59 -1.26 -0.86
N ILE A 164 1.14 -1.05 -2.11
CA ILE A 164 1.53 0.11 -2.92
C ILE A 164 1.06 1.40 -2.26
N SER A 165 -0.21 1.44 -1.85
CA SER A 165 -0.79 2.60 -1.15
C SER A 165 -0.11 2.85 0.21
N CYS A 166 0.34 1.80 0.89
CA CYS A 166 1.14 1.91 2.10
C CYS A 166 2.49 2.56 1.81
N GLY A 167 3.22 2.08 0.79
CA GLY A 167 4.51 2.66 0.40
C GLY A 167 4.42 4.14 0.00
N ILE A 168 3.38 4.53 -0.75
CA ILE A 168 3.14 5.94 -1.12
C ILE A 168 2.95 6.81 0.13
N ARG A 169 2.19 6.32 1.13
CA ARG A 169 1.99 7.04 2.40
C ARG A 169 3.26 7.12 3.25
N CYS A 170 4.08 6.07 3.23
CA CYS A 170 5.34 6.02 3.99
C CYS A 170 6.47 6.87 3.38
N GLY A 171 6.46 7.09 2.05
CA GLY A 171 7.55 7.81 1.39
C GLY A 171 8.91 7.12 1.64
N ALA A 172 9.87 7.87 2.19
CA ALA A 172 11.23 7.40 2.48
C ALA A 172 11.41 6.80 3.89
N ASP A 173 10.34 6.59 4.67
CA ASP A 173 10.44 6.04 6.02
C ASP A 173 10.65 4.51 6.00
N ASP A 174 11.84 4.04 6.39
CA ASP A 174 12.21 2.62 6.33
C ASP A 174 11.41 1.73 7.28
N GLU A 175 11.01 2.23 8.45
CA GLU A 175 10.28 1.47 9.47
C GLU A 175 8.81 1.26 9.04
N CYS A 176 8.20 2.31 8.49
CA CYS A 176 6.88 2.30 7.88
C CYS A 176 6.87 1.38 6.65
N ASN A 177 7.85 1.50 5.75
CA ASN A 177 7.97 0.63 4.58
C ASN A 177 8.22 -0.83 4.97
N ALA A 178 9.02 -1.08 6.01
CA ALA A 178 9.21 -2.43 6.53
C ALA A 178 7.90 -3.00 7.05
N LYS A 179 7.10 -2.20 7.78
CA LYS A 179 5.76 -2.61 8.21
C LYS A 179 4.83 -2.91 7.02
N CYS A 180 4.81 -2.07 5.99
CA CYS A 180 4.04 -2.35 4.77
C CYS A 180 4.41 -3.68 4.12
N ALA A 181 5.71 -3.99 4.08
CA ALA A 181 6.20 -5.26 3.55
C ALA A 181 5.75 -6.45 4.41
N LEU A 182 5.81 -6.33 5.74
CA LEU A 182 5.34 -7.37 6.65
C LEU A 182 3.82 -7.60 6.52
N ASP A 183 3.03 -6.52 6.43
CA ASP A 183 1.57 -6.60 6.26
C ASP A 183 1.21 -7.27 4.91
N ASN A 184 1.98 -7.00 3.86
CA ASN A 184 1.84 -7.68 2.57
C ASN A 184 2.14 -9.18 2.66
N PHE A 185 3.25 -9.55 3.31
CA PHE A 185 3.64 -10.95 3.49
C PHE A 185 2.61 -11.71 4.32
N ASP A 186 2.06 -11.09 5.37
CA ASP A 186 0.98 -11.65 6.16
C ASP A 186 -0.28 -11.92 5.31
N CYS A 187 -0.68 -10.95 4.47
CA CYS A 187 -1.82 -11.09 3.54
C CYS A 187 -1.62 -12.27 2.58
N GLN A 188 -0.44 -12.37 1.97
CA GLN A 188 -0.09 -13.46 1.05
C GLN A 188 -0.11 -14.82 1.76
N CYS A 189 0.48 -14.91 2.95
CA CYS A 189 0.55 -16.16 3.71
C CYS A 189 -0.82 -16.63 4.21
N LYS A 190 -1.68 -15.71 4.64
CA LYS A 190 -3.09 -16.01 4.97
C LYS A 190 -3.85 -16.52 3.75
N CYS A 191 -3.61 -15.94 2.57
CA CYS A 191 -4.19 -16.43 1.32
C CYS A 191 -3.64 -17.81 0.92
N ASN A 192 -2.37 -18.09 1.18
CA ASN A 192 -1.79 -19.43 0.99
C ASN A 192 -2.40 -20.46 1.97
N GLY A 193 -2.72 -20.04 3.19
CA GLY A 193 -3.48 -20.75 4.24
C GLY A 193 -4.91 -21.17 3.87
N SER A 194 -5.55 -20.43 2.99
CA SER A 194 -6.99 -20.47 2.81
C SER A 194 -7.44 -21.57 1.84
N LEU A 195 -7.34 -22.84 2.26
CA LEU A 195 -8.29 -23.84 1.78
C LEU A 195 -9.54 -23.73 2.66
N SER A 196 -10.57 -23.06 2.12
CA SER A 196 -11.95 -22.95 2.65
C SER A 196 -12.31 -21.72 3.50
N LEU A 197 -12.47 -20.55 2.83
CA LEU A 197 -13.79 -19.90 2.91
C LEU A 197 -14.70 -20.55 1.85
N ARG A 198 -15.06 -21.82 2.05
CA ARG A 198 -16.35 -22.27 1.50
C ARG A 198 -17.43 -21.55 2.30
N PRO A 199 -18.45 -20.97 1.67
CA PRO A 199 -19.64 -20.58 2.37
C PRO A 199 -20.30 -21.88 2.84
N THR A 200 -20.06 -22.29 4.07
CA THR A 200 -20.81 -23.40 4.69
C THR A 200 -22.31 -23.10 4.75
N LEU A 201 -22.72 -21.84 4.54
CA LEU A 201 -24.12 -21.48 4.31
C LEU A 201 -24.68 -21.93 2.94
N GLY A 202 -23.88 -22.00 1.87
CA GLY A 202 -24.40 -22.28 0.52
C GLY A 202 -24.82 -23.74 0.33
N VAL A 203 -24.09 -24.68 0.92
CA VAL A 203 -24.39 -26.12 0.82
C VAL A 203 -25.55 -26.50 1.75
N ALA A 204 -25.64 -25.88 2.92
CA ALA A 204 -26.77 -26.09 3.84
C ALA A 204 -28.10 -25.61 3.24
N VAL A 205 -28.11 -24.46 2.56
CA VAL A 205 -29.31 -23.92 1.90
C VAL A 205 -29.77 -24.79 0.72
N ALA A 206 -28.84 -25.32 -0.07
CA ALA A 206 -29.17 -26.21 -1.20
C ALA A 206 -29.74 -27.57 -0.76
N LEU A 207 -29.29 -28.09 0.39
CA LEU A 207 -29.83 -29.35 0.94
C LEU A 207 -31.20 -29.14 1.61
N LEU A 208 -31.42 -27.99 2.26
CA LEU A 208 -32.71 -27.63 2.84
C LEU A 208 -33.78 -27.39 1.76
N SER A 209 -33.44 -26.73 0.64
CA SER A 209 -34.38 -26.53 -0.46
C SER A 209 -34.74 -27.85 -1.15
N ALA A 210 -33.79 -28.75 -1.34
CA ALA A 210 -34.05 -30.08 -1.90
C ALA A 210 -34.92 -30.97 -0.97
N TRP A 211 -34.78 -30.83 0.35
CA TRP A 211 -35.62 -31.54 1.32
C TRP A 211 -37.05 -31.00 1.39
N LEU A 212 -37.22 -29.67 1.32
CA LEU A 212 -38.54 -29.02 1.28
C LEU A 212 -39.33 -29.37 0.00
N ILE A 213 -38.67 -29.44 -1.16
CA ILE A 213 -39.31 -29.83 -2.42
C ILE A 213 -39.80 -31.29 -2.37
N ARG A 214 -39.06 -32.17 -1.69
CA ARG A 214 -39.40 -33.60 -1.53
C ARG A 214 -40.46 -33.91 -0.48
N THR A 215 -40.74 -32.97 0.43
CA THR A 215 -41.69 -33.19 1.54
C THR A 215 -43.04 -32.53 1.29
N ILE A 216 -43.13 -31.60 0.33
CA ILE A 216 -44.34 -30.82 0.02
C ILE A 216 -44.94 -31.20 -1.35
N GLY A 217 -44.21 -31.95 -2.19
CA GLY A 217 -44.71 -32.54 -3.45
C GLY A 217 -44.87 -34.04 -3.34
#